data_AF-A0A2D6JKV1-F1
#
_entry.id   AF-A0A2D6JKV1-F1
#
_cell.length_a   1.000
_cell.length_b   1.000
_cell.length_c   1.000
_cell.angle_alpha   90.00
_cell.angle_beta   90.00
_cell.angle_gamma   90.00
#
_symmetry.space_group_name_H-M   'P 1'
#
loop_
_entity.id
_entity.type
_entity.pdbx_description
1 polymer ?
#
loop_
_entity_poly.entity_id
_entity_poly.type
_entity_poly.pdbx_seq_one_letter_code
_entity_poly.pdbx_strand_id
1 'polypeptide(L)'
;MYSSLVKKVLRRSYKLIGRLPAKLRVPIIRSQLKLNYSYIPGIKIKVAESKEEIEQAYKILHDTYLETKLIDEETSGLRVTKYHALPTTTLCVVKHFDKVIGTFTIIQDSIFGLPIDATSDITELRKRNSKIAEISSLAIAKDSGLRRGKLMFPVINFIHLYCQEVGNINALVAVVNDTAKFFYEDIICFKPLSVKEEANEYSYVKHNGINPLALEFKYEKNENFANEMKNNYRNYPIEKNVYHYMYVYRDRQHVELPEHDYPLSSHNSIEPETVREYFKNRTSTFEQLSSDEKNALKKIYGSPSVIRETGVCHSGPESSRANMRFPTSLRSDLVTGNLLEKNYSQIIEASMLGAAIFTEKKMNVGELVIIKTVLNGKEVKLKANVIWENSEFNRYGILFKGEIPKEWLIYNDYLRQAYYPSLTTNYIENEEKVVNLRIA
;
A
#
# COMPACT_ATOMS: atom_id res chain seq x y z
N MET A 1 -25.80 -31.34 -10.14
CA MET A 1 -25.09 -31.07 -11.41
C MET A 1 -25.92 -30.07 -12.23
N TYR A 2 -25.79 -28.76 -11.98
CA TYR A 2 -26.57 -27.75 -12.72
C TYR A 2 -25.94 -27.52 -14.09
N SER A 3 -26.75 -27.68 -15.16
CA SER A 3 -26.31 -27.75 -16.55
C SER A 3 -25.62 -26.47 -17.03
N SER A 4 -24.69 -26.61 -17.98
CA SER A 4 -23.95 -25.53 -18.64
C SER A 4 -24.86 -24.45 -19.26
N LEU A 5 -26.13 -24.79 -19.51
CA LEU A 5 -27.18 -23.91 -20.03
C LEU A 5 -27.60 -22.85 -18.99
N VAL A 6 -27.80 -23.23 -17.72
CA VAL A 6 -28.16 -22.30 -16.64
C VAL A 6 -27.05 -21.28 -16.37
N LYS A 7 -25.78 -21.71 -16.44
CA LYS A 7 -24.62 -20.81 -16.36
C LYS A 7 -24.54 -19.84 -17.54
N LYS A 8 -24.89 -20.28 -18.77
CA LYS A 8 -24.95 -19.43 -19.96
C LYS A 8 -26.09 -18.40 -19.88
N VAL A 9 -27.27 -18.81 -19.38
CA VAL A 9 -28.43 -17.94 -19.16
C VAL A 9 -28.14 -16.90 -18.08
N LEU A 10 -27.55 -17.31 -16.94
CA LEU A 10 -27.13 -16.38 -15.89
C LEU A 10 -26.05 -15.41 -16.39
N ARG A 11 -25.03 -15.87 -17.12
CA ARG A 11 -24.02 -14.97 -17.74
C ARG A 11 -24.63 -13.99 -18.76
N ARG A 12 -25.61 -14.41 -19.55
CA ARG A 12 -26.35 -13.51 -20.47
C ARG A 12 -27.18 -12.49 -19.69
N SER A 13 -27.82 -12.90 -18.59
CA SER A 13 -28.59 -12.00 -17.72
C SER A 13 -27.72 -10.92 -17.06
N TYR A 14 -26.49 -11.23 -16.64
CA TYR A 14 -25.57 -10.22 -16.08
C TYR A 14 -25.10 -9.17 -17.11
N LYS A 15 -24.92 -9.55 -18.38
CA LYS A 15 -24.63 -8.57 -19.45
C LYS A 15 -25.81 -7.61 -19.71
N LEU A 16 -27.04 -8.12 -19.61
CA LEU A 16 -28.26 -7.31 -19.73
C LEU A 16 -28.46 -6.42 -18.51
N ILE A 17 -28.28 -6.96 -17.30
CA ILE A 17 -28.30 -6.20 -16.05
C ILE A 17 -27.23 -5.11 -16.06
N GLY A 18 -26.06 -5.39 -16.64
CA GLY A 18 -24.96 -4.43 -16.77
C GLY A 18 -25.29 -3.18 -17.60
N ARG A 19 -26.30 -3.23 -18.47
CA ARG A 19 -26.77 -2.08 -19.25
C ARG A 19 -27.82 -1.24 -18.53
N LEU A 20 -28.35 -1.72 -17.40
CA LEU A 20 -29.32 -0.98 -16.63
C LEU A 20 -28.67 0.22 -15.92
N PRO A 21 -29.40 1.34 -15.77
CA PRO A 21 -28.97 2.44 -14.91
C PRO A 21 -28.68 1.96 -13.48
N ALA A 22 -27.72 2.58 -12.81
CA ALA A 22 -27.28 2.20 -11.47
C ALA A 22 -28.46 2.05 -10.48
N LYS A 23 -29.46 2.93 -10.54
CA LYS A 23 -30.66 2.90 -9.68
C LYS A 23 -31.43 1.56 -9.74
N LEU A 24 -31.45 0.89 -10.90
CA LEU A 24 -32.11 -0.41 -11.07
C LEU A 24 -31.13 -1.57 -10.90
N ARG A 25 -29.89 -1.38 -11.36
CA ARG A 25 -28.85 -2.40 -11.37
C ARG A 25 -28.35 -2.76 -9.97
N VAL A 26 -28.08 -1.76 -9.14
CA VAL A 26 -27.48 -1.92 -7.80
C VAL A 26 -28.34 -2.81 -6.89
N PRO A 27 -29.67 -2.58 -6.74
CA PRO A 27 -30.47 -3.42 -5.86
C PRO A 27 -30.53 -4.89 -6.31
N ILE A 28 -30.62 -5.12 -7.62
CA ILE A 28 -30.66 -6.48 -8.20
C ILE A 28 -29.36 -7.21 -7.87
N ILE A 29 -28.20 -6.60 -8.14
CA ILE A 29 -26.88 -7.21 -7.90
C ILE A 29 -26.69 -7.51 -6.40
N ARG A 30 -26.95 -6.52 -5.52
CA ARG A 30 -26.80 -6.69 -4.07
C ARG A 30 -27.73 -7.76 -3.50
N SER A 31 -28.96 -7.88 -4.04
CA SER A 31 -29.90 -8.92 -3.61
C SER A 31 -29.44 -10.35 -3.94
N GLN A 32 -28.53 -10.52 -4.89
CA GLN A 32 -28.00 -11.82 -5.31
C GLN A 32 -26.72 -12.22 -4.55
N LEU A 33 -26.17 -11.31 -3.73
CA LEU A 33 -25.00 -11.59 -2.92
C LEU A 33 -25.24 -12.77 -1.98
N LYS A 34 -24.16 -13.50 -1.72
CA LYS A 34 -24.07 -14.55 -0.70
C LYS A 34 -22.70 -14.44 -0.06
N LEU A 35 -22.63 -13.63 0.99
CA LEU A 35 -21.45 -13.48 1.83
C LEU A 35 -21.32 -14.73 2.69
N ASN A 36 -20.17 -15.37 2.60
CA ASN A 36 -19.86 -16.53 3.42
C ASN A 36 -19.16 -16.06 4.70
N TYR A 37 -19.88 -16.13 5.82
CA TYR A 37 -19.33 -15.86 7.14
C TYR A 37 -18.68 -17.12 7.74
N SER A 38 -18.93 -18.31 7.18
CA SER A 38 -18.28 -19.52 7.67
C SER A 38 -16.81 -19.54 7.28
N TYR A 39 -15.96 -19.82 8.27
CA TYR A 39 -14.55 -20.10 8.07
C TYR A 39 -14.34 -21.16 6.99
N ILE A 40 -13.36 -20.92 6.12
CA ILE A 40 -12.89 -21.90 5.15
C ILE A 40 -11.66 -22.58 5.79
N PRO A 41 -11.76 -23.86 6.19
CA PRO A 41 -10.66 -24.56 6.84
C PRO A 41 -9.35 -24.42 6.09
N GLY A 42 -8.28 -24.10 6.83
CA GLY A 42 -6.93 -23.97 6.31
C GLY A 42 -6.66 -22.66 5.55
N ILE A 43 -7.65 -21.79 5.32
CA ILE A 43 -7.38 -20.51 4.64
C ILE A 43 -6.76 -19.51 5.60
N LYS A 44 -5.63 -18.94 5.18
CA LYS A 44 -4.96 -17.80 5.82
C LYS A 44 -4.62 -16.75 4.78
N ILE A 45 -4.81 -15.48 5.12
CA ILE A 45 -4.43 -14.33 4.33
C ILE A 45 -3.51 -13.49 5.20
N LYS A 46 -2.29 -13.27 4.71
CA LYS A 46 -1.23 -12.64 5.49
C LYS A 46 -0.23 -11.89 4.61
N VAL A 47 0.61 -11.08 5.23
CA VAL A 47 1.82 -10.56 4.59
C VAL A 47 2.80 -11.71 4.36
N ALA A 48 3.48 -11.71 3.21
CA ALA A 48 4.54 -12.68 2.92
C ALA A 48 5.78 -12.37 3.77
N GLU A 49 6.32 -13.37 4.45
CA GLU A 49 7.44 -13.22 5.38
C GLU A 49 8.65 -14.09 5.01
N SER A 50 8.41 -15.20 4.31
CA SER A 50 9.46 -16.12 3.88
C SER A 50 9.82 -15.95 2.41
N LYS A 51 11.07 -16.25 2.06
CA LYS A 51 11.55 -16.29 0.67
C LYS A 51 10.71 -17.24 -0.18
N GLU A 52 10.31 -18.38 0.38
CA GLU A 52 9.47 -19.38 -0.27
C GLU A 52 8.07 -18.84 -0.59
N GLU A 53 7.46 -18.05 0.31
CA GLU A 53 6.17 -17.41 0.07
C GLU A 53 6.26 -16.32 -1.00
N ILE A 54 7.32 -15.50 -0.96
CA ILE A 54 7.59 -14.44 -1.93
C ILE A 54 7.77 -15.03 -3.33
N GLU A 55 8.57 -16.10 -3.45
CA GLU A 55 8.80 -16.76 -4.74
C GLU A 55 7.52 -17.38 -5.30
N GLN A 56 6.75 -18.08 -4.47
CA GLN A 56 5.46 -18.64 -4.88
C GLN A 56 4.49 -17.55 -5.32
N ALA A 57 4.45 -16.40 -4.63
CA ALA A 57 3.64 -15.26 -5.02
C ALA A 57 4.04 -14.72 -6.41
N TYR A 58 5.33 -14.49 -6.66
CA TYR A 58 5.81 -14.04 -7.97
C TYR A 58 5.55 -15.04 -9.10
N LYS A 59 5.65 -16.33 -8.81
CA LYS A 59 5.33 -17.38 -9.76
C LYS A 59 3.84 -17.44 -10.08
N ILE A 60 2.96 -17.43 -9.06
CA ILE A 60 1.51 -17.43 -9.25
C ILE A 60 1.07 -16.20 -10.05
N LEU A 61 1.67 -15.05 -9.76
CA LEU A 61 1.42 -13.81 -10.49
C LEU A 61 1.82 -13.95 -11.96
N HIS A 62 3.04 -14.43 -12.24
CA HIS A 62 3.52 -14.71 -13.60
C HIS A 62 2.58 -15.65 -14.34
N ASP A 63 2.35 -16.84 -13.80
CA ASP A 63 1.60 -17.90 -14.48
C ASP A 63 0.15 -17.45 -14.76
N THR A 64 -0.49 -16.78 -13.79
CA THR A 64 -1.87 -16.27 -13.97
C THR A 64 -1.94 -15.17 -15.03
N TYR A 65 -0.95 -14.26 -15.07
CA TYR A 65 -0.94 -13.15 -16.00
C TYR A 65 -0.56 -13.61 -17.41
N LEU A 66 0.34 -14.58 -17.54
CA LEU A 66 0.70 -15.21 -18.81
C LEU A 66 -0.49 -15.97 -19.41
N GLU A 67 -1.18 -16.78 -18.60
CA GLU A 67 -2.40 -17.50 -19.03
C GLU A 67 -3.51 -16.54 -19.51
N THR A 68 -3.63 -15.37 -18.88
CA THR A 68 -4.59 -14.32 -19.25
C THR A 68 -4.05 -13.35 -20.30
N LYS A 69 -2.85 -13.65 -20.83
CA LYS A 69 -2.10 -12.89 -21.85
C LYS A 69 -1.71 -11.47 -21.44
N LEU A 70 -1.86 -11.12 -20.17
CA LEU A 70 -1.57 -9.80 -19.60
C LEU A 70 -0.09 -9.45 -19.62
N ILE A 71 0.79 -10.42 -19.83
CA ILE A 71 2.24 -10.26 -19.92
C ILE A 71 2.80 -11.13 -21.04
N ASP A 72 4.02 -10.83 -21.47
CA ASP A 72 4.83 -11.77 -22.23
C ASP A 72 5.48 -12.81 -21.32
N GLU A 73 5.90 -13.91 -21.92
CA GLU A 73 6.70 -14.93 -21.24
C GLU A 73 8.05 -14.33 -20.83
N GLU A 74 8.39 -14.47 -19.55
CA GLU A 74 9.69 -14.08 -19.04
C GLU A 74 10.47 -15.34 -18.64
N THR A 75 11.73 -15.43 -19.07
CA THR A 75 12.56 -16.63 -18.91
C THR A 75 12.72 -17.08 -17.46
N SER A 76 12.57 -16.15 -16.52
CA SER A 76 12.65 -16.39 -15.08
C SER A 76 11.47 -17.20 -14.52
N GLY A 77 10.32 -17.22 -15.22
CA GLY A 77 9.07 -17.76 -14.71
C GLY A 77 8.48 -16.99 -13.52
N LEU A 78 8.97 -15.77 -13.27
CA LEU A 78 8.57 -14.89 -12.17
C LEU A 78 8.12 -13.54 -12.71
N ARG A 79 7.16 -12.94 -12.02
CA ARG A 79 6.73 -11.57 -12.31
C ARG A 79 7.09 -10.67 -11.13
N VAL A 80 8.09 -9.83 -11.36
CA VAL A 80 8.56 -8.81 -10.43
C VAL A 80 8.42 -7.45 -11.10
N THR A 81 8.00 -6.43 -10.34
CA THR A 81 7.86 -5.07 -10.86
C THR A 81 8.71 -4.13 -10.02
N LYS A 82 9.07 -2.96 -10.58
CA LYS A 82 9.84 -1.94 -9.85
C LYS A 82 9.25 -1.58 -8.48
N TYR A 83 7.93 -1.64 -8.33
CA TYR A 83 7.25 -1.32 -7.08
C TYR A 83 7.52 -2.34 -5.97
N HIS A 84 7.80 -3.60 -6.31
CA HIS A 84 8.16 -4.60 -5.31
C HIS A 84 9.49 -4.25 -4.60
N ALA A 85 10.35 -3.40 -5.19
CA ALA A 85 11.60 -2.98 -4.55
C ALA A 85 11.40 -1.84 -3.53
N LEU A 86 10.17 -1.41 -3.27
CA LEU A 86 9.90 -0.28 -2.38
C LEU A 86 9.51 -0.76 -0.98
N PRO A 87 10.04 -0.14 0.10
CA PRO A 87 9.62 -0.46 1.47
C PRO A 87 8.15 -0.10 1.73
N THR A 88 7.56 0.76 0.88
CA THR A 88 6.15 1.12 0.89
C THR A 88 5.24 0.07 0.23
N THR A 89 5.79 -1.05 -0.23
CA THR A 89 5.05 -2.13 -0.87
C THR A 89 4.94 -3.34 0.03
N THR A 90 3.71 -3.81 0.23
CA THR A 90 3.42 -5.00 1.03
C THR A 90 2.90 -6.12 0.14
N LEU A 91 3.67 -7.21 0.05
CA LEU A 91 3.28 -8.41 -0.69
C LEU A 91 2.46 -9.30 0.23
N CYS A 92 1.25 -9.67 -0.19
CA CYS A 92 0.35 -10.50 0.59
C CYS A 92 0.10 -11.83 -0.12
N VAL A 93 -0.06 -12.89 0.67
CA VAL A 93 -0.35 -14.24 0.20
C VAL A 93 -1.67 -14.75 0.75
N VAL A 94 -2.36 -15.54 -0.06
CA VAL A 94 -3.49 -16.37 0.36
C VAL A 94 -2.98 -17.81 0.40
N LYS A 95 -3.00 -18.42 1.58
CA LYS A 95 -2.58 -19.80 1.81
C LYS A 95 -3.77 -20.69 2.05
N HIS A 96 -3.65 -21.93 1.58
CA HIS A 96 -4.51 -23.04 1.99
C HIS A 96 -3.62 -24.10 2.63
N PHE A 97 -3.70 -24.19 3.96
CA PHE A 97 -2.69 -24.81 4.81
C PHE A 97 -1.32 -24.15 4.53
N ASP A 98 -0.32 -24.92 4.14
CA ASP A 98 1.04 -24.41 3.91
C ASP A 98 1.30 -23.96 2.47
N LYS A 99 0.38 -24.25 1.53
CA LYS A 99 0.54 -23.90 0.12
C LYS A 99 0.01 -22.49 -0.15
N VAL A 100 0.82 -21.65 -0.80
CA VAL A 100 0.34 -20.38 -1.36
C VAL A 100 -0.54 -20.68 -2.58
N ILE A 101 -1.76 -20.16 -2.58
CA ILE A 101 -2.76 -20.35 -3.64
C ILE A 101 -3.19 -19.03 -4.29
N GLY A 102 -2.73 -17.90 -3.79
CA GLY A 102 -3.01 -16.59 -4.34
C GLY A 102 -2.09 -15.52 -3.76
N THR A 103 -2.07 -14.36 -4.41
CA THR A 103 -1.26 -13.22 -4.05
C THR A 103 -1.98 -11.92 -4.42
N PHE A 104 -1.64 -10.84 -3.73
CA PHE A 104 -1.95 -9.47 -4.09
C PHE A 104 -0.93 -8.54 -3.43
N THR A 105 -0.85 -7.31 -3.92
CA THR A 105 0.14 -6.33 -3.45
C THR A 105 -0.55 -5.02 -3.09
N ILE A 106 -0.17 -4.46 -1.95
CA ILE A 106 -0.59 -3.13 -1.50
C ILE A 106 0.60 -2.20 -1.70
N ILE A 107 0.53 -1.30 -2.68
CA ILE A 107 1.63 -0.39 -3.04
C ILE A 107 1.26 1.00 -2.53
N GLN A 108 2.00 1.57 -1.58
CA GLN A 108 1.74 2.96 -1.17
C GLN A 108 2.46 3.94 -2.07
N ASP A 109 1.80 5.08 -2.26
CA ASP A 109 2.32 6.17 -3.07
C ASP A 109 3.67 6.65 -2.55
N SER A 110 4.63 6.77 -3.45
CA SER A 110 6.03 7.01 -3.13
C SER A 110 6.69 7.85 -4.23
N ILE A 111 8.01 7.99 -4.17
CA ILE A 111 8.77 8.65 -5.24
C ILE A 111 8.68 7.93 -6.60
N PHE A 112 8.29 6.65 -6.63
CA PHE A 112 8.02 5.91 -7.88
C PHE A 112 6.61 6.18 -8.42
N GLY A 113 5.78 6.94 -7.71
CA GLY A 113 4.35 7.04 -7.95
C GLY A 113 3.64 5.72 -7.66
N LEU A 114 2.51 5.52 -8.33
CA LEU A 114 1.69 4.31 -8.30
C LEU A 114 1.47 3.78 -9.72
N PRO A 115 1.26 2.47 -9.93
CA PRO A 115 0.96 1.93 -11.25
C PRO A 115 -0.20 2.64 -11.98
N ILE A 116 -1.22 3.08 -11.26
CA ILE A 116 -2.38 3.82 -11.79
C ILE A 116 -2.02 5.13 -12.51
N ASP A 117 -0.85 5.73 -12.22
CA ASP A 117 -0.39 6.96 -12.86
C ASP A 117 -0.24 6.82 -14.39
N ALA A 118 -0.02 5.59 -14.87
CA ALA A 118 0.02 5.28 -16.29
C ALA A 118 -1.34 5.50 -16.98
N THR A 119 -2.45 5.31 -16.24
CA THR A 119 -3.81 5.33 -16.80
C THR A 119 -4.63 6.53 -16.37
N SER A 120 -4.36 7.11 -15.21
CA SER A 120 -5.21 8.15 -14.61
C SER A 120 -4.38 9.22 -13.93
N ASP A 121 -4.92 10.43 -13.87
CA ASP A 121 -4.37 11.49 -13.04
C ASP A 121 -5.00 11.44 -11.65
N ILE A 122 -4.18 11.17 -10.62
CA ILE A 122 -4.59 11.13 -9.22
C ILE A 122 -4.01 12.31 -8.42
N THR A 123 -3.56 13.38 -9.09
CA THR A 123 -2.96 14.56 -8.46
C THR A 123 -3.85 15.15 -7.38
N GLU A 124 -5.15 15.32 -7.65
CA GLU A 124 -6.10 15.82 -6.65
C GLU A 124 -6.27 14.87 -5.45
N LEU A 125 -6.11 13.56 -5.65
CA LEU A 125 -6.08 12.61 -4.53
C LEU A 125 -4.86 12.85 -3.66
N ARG A 126 -3.67 13.04 -4.27
CA ARG A 126 -2.41 13.28 -3.56
C ARG A 126 -2.43 14.59 -2.77
N LYS A 127 -3.10 15.63 -3.28
CA LYS A 127 -3.22 16.91 -2.59
C LYS A 127 -4.03 16.81 -1.28
N ARG A 128 -5.09 16.01 -1.27
CA ARG A 128 -6.05 15.93 -0.15
C ARG A 128 -5.80 14.77 0.82
N ASN A 129 -4.92 13.83 0.50
CA ASN A 129 -4.67 12.64 1.31
C ASN A 129 -3.20 12.55 1.73
N SER A 130 -2.95 12.25 3.00
CA SER A 130 -1.58 12.03 3.49
C SER A 130 -1.02 10.68 3.04
N LYS A 131 -1.88 9.66 2.92
CA LYS A 131 -1.52 8.33 2.41
C LYS A 131 -2.53 7.78 1.42
N ILE A 132 -2.01 7.34 0.29
CA ILE A 132 -2.74 6.66 -0.79
C ILE A 132 -2.05 5.32 -1.03
N ALA A 133 -2.83 4.28 -1.29
CA ALA A 133 -2.31 3.00 -1.71
C ALA A 133 -3.06 2.45 -2.92
N GLU A 134 -2.37 1.72 -3.78
CA GLU A 134 -2.96 0.92 -4.84
C GLU A 134 -3.02 -0.55 -4.45
N ILE A 135 -4.16 -1.21 -4.71
CA ILE A 135 -4.23 -2.67 -4.77
C ILE A 135 -3.88 -3.12 -6.17
N SER A 136 -2.79 -3.87 -6.26
CA SER A 136 -2.26 -4.38 -7.52
C SER A 136 -1.95 -5.88 -7.44
N SER A 137 -1.55 -6.47 -8.56
CA SER A 137 -1.05 -7.85 -8.65
C SER A 137 -1.95 -8.94 -8.03
N LEU A 138 -3.27 -8.77 -8.06
CA LEU A 138 -4.20 -9.79 -7.57
C LEU A 138 -4.23 -11.02 -8.50
N ALA A 139 -3.77 -12.16 -8.00
CA ALA A 139 -3.77 -13.44 -8.71
C ALA A 139 -4.19 -14.60 -7.80
N ILE A 140 -4.93 -15.56 -8.35
CA ILE A 140 -5.32 -16.80 -7.68
C ILE A 140 -4.98 -17.96 -8.59
N ALA A 141 -4.18 -18.90 -8.08
CA ALA A 141 -3.73 -20.09 -8.77
C ALA A 141 -4.93 -20.93 -9.25
N LYS A 142 -4.84 -21.42 -10.48
CA LYS A 142 -5.90 -22.19 -11.14
C LYS A 142 -6.17 -23.54 -10.48
N ASP A 143 -5.12 -24.16 -9.95
CA ASP A 143 -5.12 -25.42 -9.23
C ASP A 143 -5.37 -25.26 -7.72
N SER A 144 -5.78 -24.07 -7.26
CA SER A 144 -6.06 -23.78 -5.84
C SER A 144 -7.15 -24.67 -5.21
N GLY A 145 -7.92 -25.41 -6.01
CA GLY A 145 -9.04 -26.24 -5.55
C GLY A 145 -10.24 -25.44 -5.04
N LEU A 146 -10.15 -24.10 -5.02
CA LEU A 146 -11.17 -23.19 -4.50
C LEU A 146 -11.71 -22.29 -5.61
N ARG A 147 -13.01 -21.98 -5.52
CA ARG A 147 -13.63 -21.04 -6.45
C ARG A 147 -13.15 -19.63 -6.12
N ARG A 148 -12.58 -18.91 -7.10
CA ARG A 148 -12.14 -17.51 -6.98
C ARG A 148 -13.11 -16.61 -6.21
N GLY A 149 -14.41 -16.69 -6.51
CA GLY A 149 -15.44 -15.88 -5.84
C GLY A 149 -15.61 -16.13 -4.33
N LYS A 150 -15.15 -17.28 -3.80
CA LYS A 150 -15.14 -17.54 -2.35
C LYS A 150 -13.99 -16.82 -1.62
N LEU A 151 -12.91 -16.49 -2.32
CA LEU A 151 -11.73 -15.84 -1.73
C LEU A 151 -11.78 -14.31 -1.85
N MET A 152 -12.55 -13.77 -2.78
CA MET A 152 -12.61 -12.32 -3.03
C MET A 152 -13.01 -11.51 -1.78
N PHE A 153 -14.07 -11.90 -1.07
CA PHE A 153 -14.50 -11.17 0.13
C PHE A 153 -13.50 -11.30 1.29
N PRO A 154 -12.97 -12.49 1.63
CA PRO A 154 -11.86 -12.62 2.57
C PRO A 154 -10.66 -11.73 2.22
N VAL A 155 -10.25 -11.68 0.95
CA VAL A 155 -9.13 -10.83 0.50
C VAL A 155 -9.45 -9.34 0.65
N ILE A 156 -10.65 -8.90 0.26
CA ILE A 156 -11.07 -7.51 0.42
C ILE A 156 -11.18 -7.13 1.90
N ASN A 157 -11.62 -8.06 2.75
CA ASN A 157 -11.65 -7.84 4.19
C ASN A 157 -10.24 -7.69 4.76
N PHE A 158 -9.30 -8.56 4.35
CA PHE A 158 -7.89 -8.38 4.72
C PHE A 158 -7.36 -7.01 4.27
N ILE A 159 -7.57 -6.64 3.00
CA ILE A 159 -7.14 -5.34 2.47
C ILE A 159 -7.74 -4.19 3.29
N HIS A 160 -9.03 -4.27 3.60
CA HIS A 160 -9.72 -3.27 4.41
C HIS A 160 -9.09 -3.12 5.79
N LEU A 161 -8.95 -4.23 6.51
CA LEU A 161 -8.38 -4.27 7.85
C LEU A 161 -6.93 -3.81 7.84
N TYR A 162 -6.12 -4.27 6.88
CA TYR A 162 -4.73 -3.82 6.74
C TYR A 162 -4.64 -2.32 6.48
N CYS A 163 -5.43 -1.79 5.54
CA CYS A 163 -5.42 -0.37 5.21
C CYS A 163 -5.87 0.51 6.39
N GLN A 164 -6.79 0.03 7.23
CA GLN A 164 -7.31 0.78 8.39
C GLN A 164 -6.43 0.67 9.64
N GLU A 165 -6.01 -0.55 9.99
CA GLU A 165 -5.39 -0.84 11.28
C GLU A 165 -3.86 -0.78 11.22
N VAL A 166 -3.29 -1.06 10.05
CA VAL A 166 -1.84 -1.07 9.85
C VAL A 166 -1.42 0.14 9.04
N GLY A 167 -1.84 0.21 7.76
CA GLY A 167 -1.32 1.21 6.85
C GLY A 167 -1.79 2.64 7.10
N ASN A 168 -2.91 2.81 7.82
CA ASN A 168 -3.60 4.09 8.02
C ASN A 168 -3.73 4.87 6.71
N ILE A 169 -4.23 4.16 5.68
CA ILE A 169 -4.44 4.65 4.32
C ILE A 169 -5.71 5.49 4.28
N ASN A 170 -5.67 6.65 3.61
CA ASN A 170 -6.83 7.55 3.48
C ASN A 170 -7.59 7.33 2.17
N ALA A 171 -6.90 6.92 1.12
CA ALA A 171 -7.51 6.56 -0.15
C ALA A 171 -6.86 5.31 -0.72
N LEU A 172 -7.70 4.38 -1.16
CA LEU A 172 -7.30 3.17 -1.84
C LEU A 172 -7.69 3.28 -3.31
N VAL A 173 -6.76 2.99 -4.20
CA VAL A 173 -7.00 2.99 -5.64
C VAL A 173 -6.77 1.61 -6.23
N ALA A 174 -7.37 1.34 -7.38
CA ALA A 174 -7.14 0.12 -8.13
C ALA A 174 -7.42 0.35 -9.61
N VAL A 175 -6.66 -0.33 -10.46
CA VAL A 175 -6.96 -0.46 -11.89
C VAL A 175 -7.46 -1.87 -12.15
N VAL A 176 -8.71 -1.98 -12.58
CA VAL A 176 -9.37 -3.27 -12.80
C VAL A 176 -9.85 -3.41 -14.24
N ASN A 177 -10.09 -4.65 -14.66
CA ASN A 177 -10.78 -4.91 -15.91
C ASN A 177 -12.24 -4.40 -15.83
N ASP A 178 -12.72 -3.68 -16.85
CA ASP A 178 -14.10 -3.17 -16.92
C ASP A 178 -15.20 -4.24 -16.72
N THR A 179 -14.94 -5.51 -17.03
CA THR A 179 -15.86 -6.62 -16.75
C THR A 179 -16.10 -6.85 -15.25
N ALA A 180 -15.19 -6.38 -14.38
CA ALA A 180 -15.32 -6.40 -12.93
C ALA A 180 -15.91 -5.10 -12.36
N LYS A 181 -16.23 -4.10 -13.19
CA LYS A 181 -16.76 -2.79 -12.78
C LYS A 181 -17.84 -2.88 -11.72
N PHE A 182 -18.87 -3.69 -11.96
CA PHE A 182 -20.02 -3.79 -11.07
C PHE A 182 -19.69 -4.44 -9.72
N PHE A 183 -18.63 -5.25 -9.66
CA PHE A 183 -18.16 -5.76 -8.39
C PHE A 183 -17.58 -4.62 -7.55
N TYR A 184 -16.66 -3.85 -8.12
CA TYR A 184 -16.00 -2.80 -7.34
C TYR A 184 -16.91 -1.59 -7.07
N GLU A 185 -17.68 -1.11 -8.05
CA GLU A 185 -18.59 0.03 -7.87
C GLU A 185 -19.85 -0.39 -7.10
N ASP A 186 -20.53 -1.42 -7.60
CA ASP A 186 -21.80 -1.95 -7.09
C ASP A 186 -21.76 -2.45 -5.65
N ILE A 187 -20.79 -3.33 -5.44
CA ILE A 187 -20.74 -4.18 -4.26
C ILE A 187 -19.80 -3.53 -3.25
N ILE A 188 -18.58 -3.17 -3.67
CA ILE A 188 -17.55 -2.64 -2.77
C ILE A 188 -17.63 -1.11 -2.62
N CYS A 189 -18.42 -0.40 -3.45
CA CYS A 189 -18.61 1.06 -3.38
C CYS A 189 -17.37 1.90 -3.75
N PHE A 190 -16.48 1.38 -4.60
CA PHE A 190 -15.47 2.21 -5.26
C PHE A 190 -16.15 3.22 -6.20
N LYS A 191 -15.54 4.39 -6.35
CA LYS A 191 -15.96 5.45 -7.27
C LYS A 191 -15.04 5.45 -8.49
N PRO A 192 -15.56 5.52 -9.73
CA PRO A 192 -14.73 5.60 -10.92
C PRO A 192 -13.91 6.90 -10.96
N LEU A 193 -12.68 6.79 -11.43
CA LEU A 193 -11.79 7.91 -11.73
C LEU A 193 -11.72 8.12 -13.25
N SER A 194 -11.41 9.35 -13.66
CA SER A 194 -11.16 9.66 -15.06
C SER A 194 -9.90 8.92 -15.55
N VAL A 195 -9.98 8.38 -16.76
CA VAL A 195 -8.88 7.71 -17.44
C VAL A 195 -8.33 8.67 -18.50
N LYS A 196 -7.01 8.76 -18.66
CA LYS A 196 -6.36 9.61 -19.67
C LYS A 196 -6.77 9.13 -21.07
N GLU A 197 -6.99 10.04 -22.00
CA GLU A 197 -7.39 9.68 -23.39
C GLU A 197 -6.32 8.80 -24.09
N GLU A 198 -5.05 8.98 -23.73
CA GLU A 198 -3.89 8.22 -24.22
C GLU A 198 -3.63 6.92 -23.43
N ALA A 199 -4.42 6.61 -22.39
CA ALA A 199 -4.24 5.45 -21.51
C ALA A 199 -4.48 4.08 -22.16
N ASN A 200 -4.64 4.01 -23.49
CA ASN A 200 -4.76 2.76 -24.23
C ASN A 200 -3.51 1.86 -24.07
N GLU A 201 -2.42 2.38 -23.51
CA GLU A 201 -1.24 1.63 -23.09
C GLU A 201 -1.08 1.64 -21.56
N TYR A 202 -1.81 0.75 -20.86
CA TYR A 202 -1.53 0.45 -19.46
C TYR A 202 -0.19 -0.31 -19.38
N SER A 203 0.93 0.40 -19.16
CA SER A 203 2.27 -0.19 -19.15
C SER A 203 2.48 -1.31 -18.13
N TYR A 204 1.57 -1.46 -17.16
CA TYR A 204 1.61 -2.53 -16.17
C TYR A 204 1.17 -3.89 -16.73
N VAL A 205 0.19 -3.96 -17.64
CA VAL A 205 -0.23 -5.20 -18.31
C VAL A 205 -0.69 -4.94 -19.75
N LYS A 206 -0.45 -5.89 -20.65
CA LYS A 206 -0.87 -5.81 -22.05
C LYS A 206 -2.37 -5.56 -22.19
N HIS A 207 -2.69 -4.60 -23.05
CA HIS A 207 -4.07 -4.19 -23.37
C HIS A 207 -4.72 -5.19 -24.35
N ASN A 208 -5.09 -6.38 -23.87
CA ASN A 208 -5.74 -7.42 -24.70
C ASN A 208 -7.25 -7.18 -24.89
N GLY A 209 -7.63 -5.98 -25.30
CA GLY A 209 -9.05 -5.58 -25.40
C GLY A 209 -9.74 -5.48 -24.03
N ILE A 210 -8.97 -5.20 -22.98
CA ILE A 210 -9.44 -4.98 -21.61
C ILE A 210 -9.32 -3.49 -21.32
N ASN A 211 -10.43 -2.81 -21.02
CA ASN A 211 -10.37 -1.40 -20.64
C ASN A 211 -10.03 -1.28 -19.14
N PRO A 212 -8.96 -0.57 -18.76
CA PRO A 212 -8.66 -0.27 -17.37
C PRO A 212 -9.76 0.65 -16.82
N LEU A 213 -10.31 0.26 -15.68
CA LEU A 213 -11.18 1.09 -14.87
C LEU A 213 -10.40 1.49 -13.63
N ALA A 214 -10.03 2.76 -13.58
CA ALA A 214 -9.45 3.39 -12.41
C ALA A 214 -10.54 3.68 -11.38
N LEU A 215 -10.26 3.35 -10.12
CA LEU A 215 -11.24 3.36 -9.04
C LEU A 215 -10.64 3.95 -7.77
N GLU A 216 -11.43 4.70 -6.99
CA GLU A 216 -11.08 5.22 -5.66
C GLU A 216 -12.05 4.67 -4.60
N PHE A 217 -11.52 4.21 -3.47
CA PHE A 217 -12.23 3.95 -2.23
C PHE A 217 -11.66 4.85 -1.14
N LYS A 218 -12.53 5.63 -0.49
CA LYS A 218 -12.11 6.60 0.52
C LYS A 218 -12.26 6.05 1.93
N TYR A 219 -11.17 6.11 2.67
CA TYR A 219 -11.15 5.96 4.12
C TYR A 219 -11.14 7.35 4.73
N GLU A 220 -12.29 8.03 4.66
CA GLU A 220 -12.45 9.33 5.30
C GLU A 220 -12.29 9.20 6.83
N LYS A 221 -11.51 10.09 7.46
CA LYS A 221 -11.33 10.11 8.93
C LYS A 221 -12.63 10.51 9.66
N ASN A 222 -13.49 11.22 8.95
CA ASN A 222 -14.87 11.49 9.26
C ASN A 222 -15.72 10.31 8.78
N GLU A 223 -16.60 9.78 9.63
CA GLU A 223 -17.40 8.55 9.42
C GLU A 223 -18.26 8.51 8.14
N ASN A 224 -18.25 9.57 7.34
CA ASN A 224 -19.08 9.79 6.15
C ASN A 224 -19.07 8.62 5.16
N PHE A 225 -17.90 8.05 4.83
CA PHE A 225 -17.85 6.95 3.86
C PHE A 225 -18.39 5.62 4.44
N ALA A 226 -18.00 5.27 5.66
CA ALA A 226 -18.55 4.11 6.35
C ALA A 226 -20.08 4.26 6.52
N ASN A 227 -20.56 5.48 6.76
CA ASN A 227 -21.99 5.82 6.81
C ASN A 227 -22.68 5.71 5.45
N GLU A 228 -22.02 6.12 4.35
CA GLU A 228 -22.53 5.90 2.98
C GLU A 228 -22.74 4.41 2.72
N MET A 229 -21.73 3.58 3.03
CA MET A 229 -21.81 2.13 2.85
C MET A 229 -22.86 1.49 3.78
N LYS A 230 -22.93 1.93 5.04
CA LYS A 230 -23.98 1.52 6.00
C LYS A 230 -25.36 1.80 5.43
N ASN A 231 -25.60 3.01 4.91
CA ASN A 231 -26.87 3.39 4.31
C ASN A 231 -27.19 2.58 3.05
N ASN A 232 -26.18 2.30 2.23
CA ASN A 232 -26.28 1.48 1.02
C ASN A 232 -26.72 0.03 1.30
N TYR A 233 -26.41 -0.49 2.49
CA TYR A 233 -26.69 -1.87 2.89
C TYR A 233 -27.70 -2.02 4.04
N ARG A 234 -28.22 -0.93 4.62
CA ARG A 234 -29.06 -0.94 5.83
C ARG A 234 -30.30 -1.85 5.77
N ASN A 235 -30.86 -2.06 4.57
CA ASN A 235 -32.05 -2.87 4.34
C ASN A 235 -31.74 -4.30 3.89
N TYR A 236 -30.46 -4.68 3.79
CA TYR A 236 -30.05 -6.02 3.41
C TYR A 236 -29.77 -6.89 4.64
N PRO A 237 -30.19 -8.17 4.63
CA PRO A 237 -29.84 -9.10 5.69
C PRO A 237 -28.33 -9.33 5.71
N ILE A 238 -27.81 -9.79 6.85
CA ILE A 238 -26.37 -9.92 7.14
C ILE A 238 -25.61 -10.69 6.05
N GLU A 239 -26.19 -11.74 5.48
CA GLU A 239 -25.61 -12.59 4.42
C GLU A 239 -25.45 -11.87 3.07
N LYS A 240 -25.98 -10.65 2.95
CA LYS A 240 -25.89 -9.79 1.75
C LYS A 240 -25.34 -8.40 2.08
N ASN A 241 -24.99 -8.15 3.33
CA ASN A 241 -24.62 -6.84 3.85
C ASN A 241 -23.08 -6.71 3.89
N VAL A 242 -22.52 -6.08 2.86
CA VAL A 242 -21.06 -5.92 2.74
C VAL A 242 -20.53 -4.94 3.79
N TYR A 243 -21.29 -3.91 4.17
CA TYR A 243 -20.92 -3.02 5.28
C TYR A 243 -20.75 -3.81 6.57
N HIS A 244 -21.71 -4.69 6.89
CA HIS A 244 -21.61 -5.55 8.07
C HIS A 244 -20.35 -6.43 7.99
N TYR A 245 -20.11 -7.09 6.85
CA TYR A 245 -18.96 -7.96 6.68
C TYR A 245 -17.59 -7.26 6.85
N MET A 246 -17.47 -6.00 6.40
CA MET A 246 -16.20 -5.26 6.49
C MET A 246 -16.02 -4.49 7.80
N TYR A 247 -17.08 -3.87 8.33
CA TYR A 247 -16.99 -2.92 9.46
C TYR A 247 -17.50 -3.46 10.79
N VAL A 248 -18.36 -4.48 10.78
CA VAL A 248 -19.03 -4.99 11.99
C VAL A 248 -18.57 -6.40 12.35
N TYR A 249 -18.39 -7.26 11.34
CA TYR A 249 -17.94 -8.62 11.54
C TYR A 249 -16.51 -8.64 12.07
N ARG A 250 -16.35 -9.20 13.27
CA ARG A 250 -15.06 -9.22 14.00
C ARG A 250 -14.29 -10.52 13.86
N ASP A 251 -14.90 -11.56 13.32
CA ASP A 251 -14.22 -12.84 13.25
C ASP A 251 -13.20 -12.86 12.09
N ARG A 252 -11.94 -13.10 12.47
CA ARG A 252 -10.73 -12.93 11.67
C ARG A 252 -9.98 -14.25 11.44
N GLN A 253 -10.64 -15.41 11.53
CA GLN A 253 -9.92 -16.71 11.46
C GLN A 253 -9.06 -16.91 10.20
N HIS A 254 -9.35 -16.19 9.12
CA HIS A 254 -8.61 -16.22 7.86
C HIS A 254 -7.67 -15.01 7.65
N VAL A 255 -7.58 -14.08 8.60
CA VAL A 255 -6.80 -12.85 8.52
C VAL A 255 -5.72 -12.88 9.58
N GLU A 256 -4.46 -12.80 9.15
CA GLU A 256 -3.29 -12.68 10.02
C GLU A 256 -2.65 -11.32 9.69
N LEU A 257 -3.05 -10.30 10.44
CA LEU A 257 -2.43 -8.98 10.35
C LEU A 257 -1.10 -9.02 11.10
N PRO A 258 -0.08 -8.31 10.62
CA PRO A 258 1.18 -8.19 11.33
C PRO A 258 1.02 -7.31 12.57
N GLU A 259 1.66 -7.71 13.67
CA GLU A 259 1.63 -7.01 14.97
C GLU A 259 2.89 -6.18 15.19
N HIS A 260 2.71 -4.95 15.69
CA HIS A 260 3.80 -3.98 15.87
C HIS A 260 3.66 -3.19 17.16
N ASP A 261 4.80 -2.97 17.81
CA ASP A 261 4.89 -2.12 19.00
C ASP A 261 4.69 -0.63 18.66
N TYR A 262 4.98 -0.23 17.42
CA TYR A 262 4.76 1.14 16.95
C TYR A 262 4.04 1.21 15.60
N PRO A 263 3.40 2.35 15.26
CA PRO A 263 2.72 2.53 13.99
C PRO A 263 3.65 2.43 12.78
N LEU A 264 3.74 1.24 12.19
CA LEU A 264 4.25 1.08 10.83
C LEU A 264 3.20 1.58 9.84
N SER A 265 3.67 2.09 8.71
CA SER A 265 2.73 2.35 7.61
C SER A 265 2.73 1.24 6.59
N SER A 266 3.80 0.47 6.45
CA SER A 266 3.86 -0.65 5.51
C SER A 266 4.72 -1.75 6.09
N HIS A 267 4.52 -2.95 5.56
CA HIS A 267 5.40 -4.08 5.79
C HIS A 267 6.30 -4.21 4.58
N ASN A 268 7.60 -4.08 4.79
CA ASN A 268 8.55 -4.46 3.78
C ASN A 268 8.67 -5.98 3.78
N SER A 269 8.10 -6.62 2.77
CA SER A 269 8.21 -8.06 2.60
C SER A 269 9.57 -8.48 2.03
N ILE A 270 10.46 -7.54 1.67
CA ILE A 270 11.63 -7.82 0.83
C ILE A 270 12.90 -7.29 1.48
N GLU A 271 13.76 -8.22 1.89
CA GLU A 271 15.11 -7.96 2.36
C GLU A 271 16.05 -7.53 1.23
N PRO A 272 17.14 -6.81 1.54
CA PRO A 272 18.14 -6.36 0.54
C PRO A 272 18.69 -7.49 -0.34
N GLU A 273 18.90 -8.68 0.22
CA GLU A 273 19.35 -9.87 -0.51
C GLU A 273 18.30 -10.34 -1.54
N THR A 274 17.05 -10.42 -1.11
CA THR A 274 15.88 -10.75 -1.96
C THR A 274 15.77 -9.77 -3.13
N VAL A 275 16.05 -8.48 -2.90
CA VAL A 275 16.12 -7.47 -3.98
C VAL A 275 17.17 -7.86 -5.02
N ARG A 276 18.40 -8.17 -4.62
CA ARG A 276 19.45 -8.57 -5.58
C ARG A 276 19.05 -9.81 -6.35
N GLU A 277 18.59 -10.85 -5.65
CA GLU A 277 18.28 -12.12 -6.29
C GLU A 277 17.19 -11.97 -7.35
N TYR A 278 16.05 -11.39 -6.99
CA TYR A 278 14.91 -11.36 -7.89
C TYR A 278 14.97 -10.22 -8.91
N PHE A 279 15.50 -9.05 -8.56
CA PHE A 279 15.41 -7.86 -9.42
C PHE A 279 16.64 -7.67 -10.32
N LYS A 280 17.79 -8.25 -9.93
CA LYS A 280 19.04 -8.17 -10.67
C LYS A 280 19.45 -9.51 -11.28
N ASN A 281 19.43 -10.59 -10.51
CA ASN A 281 20.01 -11.85 -10.96
C ASN A 281 19.02 -12.70 -11.78
N ARG A 282 17.73 -12.67 -11.42
CA ARG A 282 16.70 -13.52 -12.05
C ARG A 282 15.79 -12.79 -13.03
N THR A 283 15.60 -11.49 -12.88
CA THR A 283 14.76 -10.68 -13.80
C THR A 283 15.55 -9.48 -14.30
N SER A 284 15.05 -8.87 -15.38
CA SER A 284 15.62 -7.64 -15.96
C SER A 284 15.08 -6.35 -15.30
N THR A 285 14.37 -6.47 -14.17
CA THR A 285 13.63 -5.35 -13.54
C THR A 285 14.53 -4.13 -13.28
N PHE A 286 15.75 -4.33 -12.78
CA PHE A 286 16.69 -3.24 -12.50
C PHE A 286 17.28 -2.57 -13.74
N GLU A 287 17.40 -3.30 -14.84
CA GLU A 287 17.92 -2.75 -16.10
C GLU A 287 16.92 -1.74 -16.67
N GLN A 288 15.62 -2.02 -16.49
CA GLN A 288 14.50 -1.19 -16.96
C GLN A 288 14.25 0.07 -16.12
N LEU A 289 14.89 0.22 -14.94
CA LEU A 289 14.73 1.41 -14.10
C LEU A 289 15.42 2.63 -14.72
N SER A 290 14.74 3.77 -14.63
CA SER A 290 15.29 5.08 -14.99
C SER A 290 16.44 5.48 -14.04
N SER A 291 17.25 6.46 -14.45
CA SER A 291 18.30 7.02 -13.61
C SER A 291 17.75 7.60 -12.29
N ASP A 292 16.58 8.22 -12.34
CA ASP A 292 15.91 8.78 -11.15
C ASP A 292 15.42 7.69 -10.22
N GLU A 293 14.87 6.61 -10.76
CA GLU A 293 14.42 5.45 -9.99
C GLU A 293 15.59 4.74 -9.29
N LYS A 294 16.71 4.54 -10.01
CA LYS A 294 17.95 4.00 -9.43
C LYS A 294 18.48 4.89 -8.30
N ASN A 295 18.48 6.21 -8.52
CA ASN A 295 18.89 7.18 -7.49
C ASN A 295 17.94 7.19 -6.28
N ALA A 296 16.64 7.00 -6.50
CA ALA A 296 15.65 6.89 -5.44
C ALA A 296 15.83 5.62 -4.62
N LEU A 297 16.05 4.45 -5.25
CA LEU A 297 16.37 3.21 -4.52
C LEU A 297 17.67 3.35 -3.72
N LYS A 298 18.71 3.99 -4.29
CA LYS A 298 19.95 4.29 -3.56
C LYS A 298 19.68 5.10 -2.28
N LYS A 299 18.75 6.05 -2.32
CA LYS A 299 18.37 6.87 -1.15
C LYS A 299 17.54 6.09 -0.12
N ILE A 300 16.69 5.18 -0.59
CA ILE A 300 15.86 4.31 0.26
C ILE A 300 16.75 3.32 1.01
N TYR A 301 17.61 2.62 0.29
CA TYR A 301 18.52 1.61 0.81
C TYR A 301 19.80 2.19 1.40
N GLY A 302 19.86 3.50 1.68
CA GLY A 302 21.06 4.36 1.83
C GLY A 302 22.19 3.97 2.80
N SER A 303 22.20 2.77 3.37
CA SER A 303 23.39 2.20 4.01
C SER A 303 24.33 1.57 2.96
N PRO A 304 25.65 1.80 3.03
CA PRO A 304 26.62 1.13 2.16
C PRO A 304 26.53 -0.41 2.18
N SER A 305 26.18 -1.02 3.32
CA SER A 305 25.96 -2.47 3.41
C SER A 305 24.75 -2.92 2.59
N VAL A 306 23.62 -2.23 2.77
CA VAL A 306 22.36 -2.50 2.07
C VAL A 306 22.48 -2.21 0.57
N ILE A 307 23.17 -1.14 0.17
CA ILE A 307 23.45 -0.87 -1.26
C ILE A 307 24.33 -1.99 -1.83
N ARG A 308 25.36 -2.42 -1.09
CA ARG A 308 26.22 -3.53 -1.49
C ARG A 308 25.46 -4.84 -1.57
N GLU A 309 24.40 -5.06 -0.78
CA GLU A 309 23.56 -6.25 -0.81
C GLU A 309 22.46 -6.19 -1.86
N THR A 310 21.84 -5.04 -2.13
CA THR A 310 20.85 -4.88 -3.22
C THR A 310 21.50 -4.85 -4.61
N GLY A 311 22.74 -4.39 -4.70
CA GLY A 311 23.49 -4.33 -5.95
C GLY A 311 23.15 -3.13 -6.84
N VAL A 312 22.51 -2.11 -6.26
CA VAL A 312 22.21 -0.82 -6.90
C VAL A 312 23.52 -0.12 -7.26
N CYS A 313 23.72 0.21 -8.54
CA CYS A 313 24.97 0.77 -9.07
C CYS A 313 25.31 2.16 -8.49
N HIS A 314 26.61 2.43 -8.33
CA HIS A 314 27.17 3.66 -7.75
C HIS A 314 27.40 4.81 -8.75
N SER A 315 26.86 4.77 -9.96
CA SER A 315 27.13 5.79 -10.98
C SER A 315 26.42 7.10 -10.66
N GLY A 316 27.07 7.99 -9.91
CA GLY A 316 26.61 9.35 -9.59
C GLY A 316 27.33 9.91 -8.35
N PRO A 317 27.32 11.24 -8.13
CA PRO A 317 27.95 11.84 -6.95
C PRO A 317 27.42 11.19 -5.66
N GLU A 318 28.29 11.04 -4.67
CA GLU A 318 27.89 10.57 -3.34
C GLU A 318 26.80 11.51 -2.81
N SER A 319 25.58 10.97 -2.68
CA SER A 319 24.47 11.70 -2.09
C SER A 319 24.72 11.78 -0.59
N SER A 320 24.90 13.00 -0.08
CA SER A 320 25.15 13.37 1.32
C SER A 320 23.98 13.11 2.28
N ARG A 321 23.12 12.12 2.02
CA ARG A 321 22.06 11.72 2.95
C ARG A 321 22.66 10.83 4.04
N ALA A 322 22.86 11.41 5.21
CA ALA A 322 23.49 10.73 6.34
C ALA A 322 22.60 9.66 7.02
N ASN A 323 21.27 9.73 6.88
CA ASN A 323 20.34 8.85 7.60
C ASN A 323 19.25 8.27 6.70
N MET A 324 18.88 7.01 6.97
CA MET A 324 17.74 6.34 6.36
C MET A 324 16.42 7.04 6.73
N ARG A 325 15.40 6.83 5.88
CA ARG A 325 14.04 7.30 6.11
C ARG A 325 13.09 6.13 6.03
N PHE A 326 12.17 6.09 6.97
CA PHE A 326 11.21 5.00 7.11
C PHE A 326 9.79 5.55 6.91
N PRO A 327 9.00 4.95 6.02
CA PRO A 327 7.58 5.27 5.92
C PRO A 327 6.88 5.04 7.27
N THR A 328 6.09 5.99 7.71
CA THR A 328 5.39 5.94 9.01
C THR A 328 4.02 6.60 8.89
N SER A 329 3.17 6.43 9.90
CA SER A 329 1.84 7.04 9.95
C SER A 329 1.50 7.61 11.33
N LEU A 330 2.37 8.47 11.89
CA LEU A 330 2.11 9.05 13.20
C LEU A 330 1.20 10.26 13.09
N ARG A 331 0.09 10.21 13.83
CA ARG A 331 -0.72 11.41 14.08
C ARG A 331 0.12 12.42 14.87
N SER A 332 0.05 13.68 14.46
CA SER A 332 0.75 14.75 15.15
C SER A 332 -0.03 16.05 15.12
N ASP A 333 0.35 16.97 15.99
CA ASP A 333 -0.14 18.32 16.00
C ASP A 333 1.01 19.27 15.69
N LEU A 334 0.77 20.19 14.76
CA LEU A 334 1.71 21.20 14.33
C LEU A 334 1.40 22.52 15.03
N VAL A 335 2.43 23.12 15.62
CA VAL A 335 2.38 24.45 16.22
C VAL A 335 3.35 25.36 15.48
N THR A 336 2.83 26.45 14.92
CA THR A 336 3.56 27.48 14.14
C THR A 336 3.48 28.85 14.84
N GLY A 337 4.48 29.71 14.67
CA GLY A 337 4.43 31.12 15.12
C GLY A 337 4.29 31.31 16.64
N ASN A 338 3.38 32.19 17.08
CA ASN A 338 3.14 32.60 18.49
C ASN A 338 2.59 31.48 19.41
N LEU A 339 2.80 30.20 19.08
CA LEU A 339 2.53 29.03 19.93
C LEU A 339 1.05 28.77 20.29
N LEU A 340 0.09 29.49 19.68
CA LEU A 340 -1.34 29.37 20.00
C LEU A 340 -2.16 28.56 18.98
N GLU A 341 -1.76 28.52 17.71
CA GLU A 341 -2.49 27.77 16.67
C GLU A 341 -2.02 26.31 16.61
N LYS A 342 -2.93 25.40 16.95
CA LYS A 342 -2.74 23.95 16.86
C LYS A 342 -3.39 23.43 15.57
N ASN A 343 -2.58 23.02 14.61
CA ASN A 343 -3.03 22.47 13.34
C ASN A 343 -2.85 20.95 13.30
N TYR A 344 -3.76 20.24 12.65
CA TYR A 344 -3.58 18.82 12.39
C TYR A 344 -2.36 18.60 11.49
N SER A 345 -1.55 17.61 11.81
CA SER A 345 -0.48 17.14 10.93
C SER A 345 -0.33 15.62 11.04
N GLN A 346 0.44 15.04 10.12
CA GLN A 346 0.80 13.64 10.17
C GLN A 346 2.24 13.48 9.75
N ILE A 347 3.02 12.77 10.55
CA ILE A 347 4.37 12.37 10.16
C ILE A 347 4.24 11.16 9.24
N ILE A 348 4.70 11.32 8.00
CA ILE A 348 4.58 10.31 6.93
C ILE A 348 5.91 9.62 6.61
N GLU A 349 7.04 10.25 6.92
CA GLU A 349 8.37 9.63 6.92
C GLU A 349 9.13 10.06 8.19
N ALA A 350 9.82 9.12 8.83
CA ALA A 350 10.68 9.39 9.97
C ALA A 350 12.14 9.10 9.62
N SER A 351 13.03 9.96 10.10
CA SER A 351 14.47 9.78 10.07
C SER A 351 15.03 10.13 11.44
N MET A 352 16.25 9.70 11.73
CA MET A 352 16.91 9.99 13.01
C MET A 352 16.91 11.49 13.33
N LEU A 353 17.17 12.35 12.33
CA LEU A 353 17.39 13.79 12.52
C LEU A 353 16.28 14.68 11.93
N GLY A 354 15.21 14.08 11.40
CA GLY A 354 14.13 14.85 10.78
C GLY A 354 12.97 13.98 10.36
N ALA A 355 12.00 14.61 9.70
CA ALA A 355 10.80 13.94 9.25
C ALA A 355 10.21 14.59 8.00
N ALA A 356 9.39 13.85 7.27
CA ALA A 356 8.45 14.43 6.31
C ALA A 356 7.05 14.42 6.93
N ILE A 357 6.33 15.53 6.79
CA ILE A 357 4.99 15.69 7.34
C ILE A 357 3.99 16.10 6.28
N PHE A 358 2.74 15.71 6.50
CA PHE A 358 1.57 16.18 5.78
C PHE A 358 0.76 17.14 6.65
N THR A 359 0.40 18.31 6.13
CA THR A 359 -0.42 19.32 6.82
C THR A 359 -1.04 20.29 5.81
N GLU A 360 -2.30 20.67 6.02
CA GLU A 360 -2.97 21.71 5.21
C GLU A 360 -2.47 23.12 5.54
N LYS A 361 -1.91 23.32 6.74
CA LYS A 361 -1.27 24.58 7.13
C LYS A 361 -0.04 24.80 6.25
N LYS A 362 -0.06 25.88 5.47
CA LYS A 362 1.09 26.32 4.68
C LYS A 362 2.19 26.82 5.60
N MET A 363 3.43 26.41 5.30
CA MET A 363 4.64 26.79 6.02
C MET A 363 5.72 27.16 5.01
N ASN A 364 6.66 28.01 5.41
CA ASN A 364 7.76 28.42 4.55
C ASN A 364 9.07 27.74 4.94
N VAL A 365 9.96 27.50 3.97
CA VAL A 365 11.34 27.08 4.26
C VAL A 365 12.01 28.05 5.25
N GLY A 366 12.66 27.51 6.27
CA GLY A 366 13.30 28.25 7.35
C GLY A 366 12.40 28.48 8.58
N GLU A 367 11.09 28.31 8.43
CA GLU A 367 10.12 28.47 9.53
C GLU A 367 10.39 27.49 10.67
N LEU A 368 10.31 28.00 11.90
CA LEU A 368 10.45 27.21 13.12
C LEU A 368 9.08 26.64 13.53
N VAL A 369 9.04 25.33 13.73
CA VAL A 369 7.82 24.60 14.09
C VAL A 369 8.03 23.69 15.28
N ILE A 370 6.95 23.40 16.00
CA ILE A 370 6.93 22.34 17.02
C ILE A 370 5.92 21.29 16.58
N ILE A 371 6.37 20.06 16.48
CA ILE A 371 5.52 18.90 16.23
C ILE A 371 5.33 18.16 17.55
N LYS A 372 4.07 17.96 17.93
CA LYS A 372 3.69 17.13 19.07
C LYS A 372 3.11 15.83 18.57
N THR A 373 3.66 14.71 19.02
CA THR A 373 3.14 13.37 18.71
C THR A 373 3.16 12.52 19.97
N VAL A 374 2.60 11.32 19.90
CA VAL A 374 2.59 10.37 21.02
C VAL A 374 3.33 9.11 20.59
N LEU A 375 4.35 8.74 21.36
CA LEU A 375 5.12 7.51 21.19
C LEU A 375 5.05 6.72 22.51
N ASN A 376 4.58 5.48 22.47
CA ASN A 376 4.36 4.64 23.65
C ASN A 376 3.62 5.34 24.79
N GLY A 377 2.54 6.05 24.46
CA GLY A 377 1.72 6.78 25.42
C GLY A 377 2.37 8.05 25.99
N LYS A 378 3.59 8.40 25.57
CA LYS A 378 4.29 9.63 25.99
C LYS A 378 4.18 10.71 24.93
N GLU A 379 3.90 11.95 25.36
CA GLU A 379 3.97 13.12 24.48
C GLU A 379 5.43 13.42 24.13
N VAL A 380 5.71 13.49 22.83
CA VAL A 380 7.02 13.83 22.27
C VAL A 380 6.91 15.16 21.55
N LYS A 381 7.81 16.10 21.87
CA LYS A 381 7.89 17.43 21.24
C LYS A 381 9.15 17.53 20.40
N LEU A 382 8.97 17.77 19.11
CA LEU A 382 10.04 17.89 18.14
C LEU A 382 10.10 19.35 17.66
N LYS A 383 11.11 20.09 18.11
CA LYS A 383 11.40 21.42 17.60
C LYS A 383 12.17 21.28 16.30
N ALA A 384 11.73 21.93 15.23
CA ALA A 384 12.31 21.73 13.91
C ALA A 384 12.28 22.99 13.05
N ASN A 385 13.16 23.04 12.06
CA ASN A 385 13.05 23.98 10.95
C ASN A 385 12.49 23.26 9.73
N VAL A 386 11.62 23.95 8.97
CA VAL A 386 11.24 23.52 7.62
C VAL A 386 12.46 23.67 6.69
N ILE A 387 12.83 22.59 5.99
CA ILE A 387 14.02 22.56 5.11
C ILE A 387 13.67 22.39 3.63
N TRP A 388 12.47 21.88 3.34
CA TRP A 388 11.89 21.87 2.00
C TRP A 388 10.37 21.87 2.13
N GLU A 389 9.70 22.42 1.13
CA GLU A 389 8.25 22.42 1.04
C GLU A 389 7.81 21.90 -0.32
N ASN A 390 6.68 21.22 -0.31
CA ASN A 390 5.88 20.97 -1.48
C ASN A 390 4.44 21.39 -1.13
N SER A 391 4.23 22.70 -1.18
CA SER A 391 2.98 23.36 -0.80
C SER A 391 1.81 22.92 -1.67
N GLU A 392 2.05 22.48 -2.92
CA GLU A 392 0.99 21.91 -3.76
C GLU A 392 0.40 20.63 -3.14
N PHE A 393 1.26 19.74 -2.65
CA PHE A 393 0.85 18.43 -2.11
C PHE A 393 0.76 18.40 -0.58
N ASN A 394 0.77 19.57 0.08
CA ASN A 394 0.69 19.69 1.53
C ASN A 394 1.78 18.90 2.28
N ARG A 395 2.97 18.76 1.67
CA ARG A 395 4.09 17.98 2.21
C ARG A 395 5.26 18.89 2.54
N TYR A 396 5.88 18.66 3.69
CA TYR A 396 6.99 19.47 4.17
C TYR A 396 8.06 18.59 4.80
N GLY A 397 9.31 18.94 4.56
CA GLY A 397 10.44 18.35 5.23
C GLY A 397 10.87 19.19 6.40
N ILE A 398 11.10 18.55 7.53
CA ILE A 398 11.59 19.20 8.72
C ILE A 398 12.90 18.57 9.20
N LEU A 399 13.78 19.40 9.74
CA LEU A 399 15.03 19.01 10.39
C LEU A 399 14.97 19.43 11.86
N PHE A 400 15.21 18.49 12.76
CA PHE A 400 15.14 18.76 14.19
C PHE A 400 16.24 19.73 14.65
N LYS A 401 15.91 20.51 15.68
CA LYS A 401 16.80 21.48 16.31
C LYS A 401 16.89 21.22 17.81
N GLY A 402 18.12 21.27 18.33
CA GLY A 402 18.41 21.00 19.73
C GLY A 402 18.47 19.49 20.02
N GLU A 403 18.25 19.15 21.28
CA GLU A 403 18.23 17.77 21.75
C GLU A 403 17.06 16.99 21.14
N ILE A 404 17.34 15.80 20.62
CA ILE A 404 16.32 14.91 20.04
C ILE A 404 15.79 14.03 21.18
N PRO A 405 14.47 13.99 21.41
CA PRO A 405 13.89 13.17 22.46
C PRO A 405 14.28 11.69 22.31
N LYS A 406 14.65 11.04 23.42
CA LYS A 406 15.02 9.61 23.45
C LYS A 406 13.94 8.72 22.84
N GLU A 407 12.66 9.01 23.11
CA GLU A 407 11.52 8.29 22.54
C GLU A 407 11.52 8.29 21.00
N TRP A 408 11.98 9.39 20.38
CA TRP A 408 12.09 9.46 18.92
C TRP A 408 13.22 8.57 18.38
N LEU A 409 14.36 8.53 19.08
CA LEU A 409 15.50 7.69 18.69
C LEU A 409 15.15 6.20 18.79
N ILE A 410 14.50 5.79 19.88
CA ILE A 410 13.98 4.43 20.06
C ILE A 410 13.01 4.09 18.93
N TYR A 411 12.08 4.99 18.61
CA TYR A 411 11.14 4.79 17.51
C TYR A 411 11.86 4.64 16.16
N ASN A 412 12.88 5.45 15.89
CA ASN A 412 13.62 5.35 14.64
C ASN A 412 14.41 4.03 14.51
N ASP A 413 15.01 3.55 15.59
CA ASP A 413 15.69 2.25 15.59
C ASP A 413 14.69 1.09 15.44
N TYR A 414 13.52 1.18 16.09
CA TYR A 414 12.43 0.24 15.87
C TYR A 414 12.02 0.16 14.39
N LEU A 415 11.80 1.31 13.73
CA LEU A 415 11.47 1.34 12.31
C LEU A 415 12.56 0.69 11.46
N ARG A 416 13.83 0.94 11.78
CA ARG A 416 14.96 0.32 11.08
C ARG A 416 14.91 -1.21 11.18
N GLN A 417 14.72 -1.74 12.39
CA GLN A 417 14.62 -3.18 12.63
C GLN A 417 13.39 -3.79 11.96
N ALA A 418 12.27 -3.08 11.94
CA ALA A 418 11.05 -3.55 11.29
C ALA A 418 11.14 -3.56 9.76
N TYR A 419 11.79 -2.57 9.15
CA TYR A 419 11.94 -2.47 7.70
C TYR A 419 13.13 -3.29 7.16
N TYR A 420 14.16 -3.49 7.98
CA TYR A 420 15.40 -4.20 7.63
C TYR A 420 15.94 -5.04 8.81
N PRO A 421 15.25 -6.12 9.20
CA PRO A 421 15.67 -7.04 10.27
C PRO A 421 17.11 -7.55 10.15
N SER A 422 17.60 -7.72 8.92
CA SER A 422 18.97 -8.17 8.61
C SER A 422 20.07 -7.20 9.07
N LEU A 423 19.73 -5.93 9.34
CA LEU A 423 20.67 -4.94 9.84
C LEU A 423 20.86 -5.09 11.35
N THR A 424 21.90 -5.81 11.78
CA THR A 424 22.17 -6.14 13.18
C THR A 424 22.88 -5.04 13.99
N THR A 425 23.36 -3.96 13.36
CA THR A 425 24.07 -2.90 14.07
C THR A 425 23.08 -1.99 14.82
N ASN A 426 23.10 -2.04 16.16
CA ASN A 426 22.32 -1.13 17.00
C ASN A 426 22.79 0.31 16.78
N TYR A 427 21.90 1.18 16.30
CA TYR A 427 22.18 2.61 16.13
C TYR A 427 22.50 3.30 17.47
N ILE A 428 21.97 2.74 18.57
CA ILE A 428 22.09 3.27 19.93
C ILE A 428 23.52 3.10 20.49
N GLU A 429 24.26 2.05 20.12
CA GLU A 429 25.63 1.84 20.64
C GLU A 429 26.68 2.80 20.04
N ASN A 430 26.36 3.49 18.94
CA ASN A 430 27.21 4.53 18.35
C ASN A 430 26.81 5.97 18.77
N GLU A 431 25.84 6.13 19.68
CA GLU A 431 25.28 7.44 20.08
C GLU A 431 26.31 8.40 20.68
N GLU A 432 27.32 7.92 21.43
CA GLU A 432 28.37 8.80 21.96
C GLU A 432 29.25 9.44 20.89
N LYS A 433 29.34 8.85 19.69
CA LYS A 433 30.16 9.39 18.59
C LYS A 433 29.40 10.34 17.67
N VAL A 434 28.10 10.10 17.45
CA VAL A 434 27.32 10.87 16.45
C VAL A 434 26.72 12.15 17.04
N VAL A 435 26.33 12.16 18.32
CA VAL A 435 25.85 13.38 18.99
C VAL A 435 26.97 14.43 19.11
N ASN A 436 28.22 13.99 19.32
CA ASN A 436 29.40 14.87 19.38
C ASN A 436 29.82 15.46 18.02
N LEU A 437 29.36 14.92 16.89
CA LEU A 437 29.72 15.40 15.55
C LEU A 437 28.82 16.53 15.02
N ARG A 438 27.78 16.96 15.76
CA ARG A 438 26.87 18.05 15.33
C ARG A 438 26.70 19.19 16.33
N ILE A 439 27.39 19.13 17.47
CA ILE A 439 27.47 20.23 18.45
C ILE A 439 28.75 21.06 18.26
N ALA A 440 29.64 20.67 17.32
CA ALA A 440 30.81 21.46 16.91
C ALA A 440 30.52 22.34 15.69
#